data_AF-T0XW48-F1
#
_entry.id   AF-T0XW48-F1
#
_cell.length_a   1.000
_cell.length_b   1.000
_cell.length_c   1.000
_cell.angle_alpha   90.00
_cell.angle_beta   90.00
_cell.angle_gamma   90.00
#
_symmetry.space_group_name_H-M   'P 1'
#
loop_
_entity.id
_entity.type
_entity.pdbx_description
1 polymer ?
#
loop_
_entity_poly.entity_id
_entity_poly.type
_entity_poly.pdbx_seq_one_letter_code
_entity_poly.pdbx_strand_id
1 'polypeptide(L)'
;MSFTGSLSNPTKVYDGTTEATLTPANSSATLTGFVDGQGATYTGATGSYSTANAGTGISVSATLGTGDFSTFGNGFSWSNYALPNMTLSGTGTISPAILSFTGSLSNPTKVYDGTTEATLTPANSSATLTGFVDGQGATYTGATGSYSTANAGTGISVSATLGTGDFSTFGNGFSWSNYALPNMTLSGTGTISPAILSFTGSLSNPTKVYDGTTEATLTPANSSATLTGFVDGQGATYTGATGSYSTANAGTGISVSATLGTGDFSTFGNGFSWSNYALPNMTLSGTGTISPAALSLSTTGTKVYDGTTSLDLT
;
A
#
# COMPACT_ATOMS: atom_id res chain seq x y z
N MET A 1 -54.47 -44.45 -3.99
CA MET A 1 -54.31 -43.01 -4.27
C MET A 1 -53.14 -42.81 -5.21
N SER A 2 -53.09 -41.70 -5.93
CA SER A 2 -51.96 -41.31 -6.78
C SER A 2 -51.36 -39.98 -6.32
N PHE A 3 -50.06 -39.82 -6.53
CA PHE A 3 -49.30 -38.63 -6.17
C PHE A 3 -48.62 -38.04 -7.41
N THR A 4 -48.68 -36.72 -7.53
CA THR A 4 -47.87 -35.94 -8.47
C THR A 4 -47.33 -34.73 -7.75
N GLY A 5 -46.07 -34.38 -7.98
CA GLY A 5 -45.48 -33.18 -7.39
C GLY A 5 -44.28 -32.68 -8.18
N SER A 6 -43.91 -31.44 -7.92
CA SER A 6 -42.79 -30.77 -8.57
C SER A 6 -42.14 -29.74 -7.65
N LEU A 7 -40.89 -29.38 -7.97
CA LEU A 7 -40.21 -28.22 -7.40
C LEU A 7 -40.13 -27.10 -8.45
N SER A 8 -40.28 -25.86 -7.99
CA SER A 8 -40.24 -24.64 -8.80
C SER A 8 -39.11 -23.72 -8.30
N ASN A 9 -37.87 -24.23 -8.31
CA ASN A 9 -36.66 -23.54 -7.86
C ASN A 9 -36.78 -22.92 -6.46
N PRO A 10 -36.83 -23.73 -5.38
CA PRO A 10 -36.73 -23.20 -4.02
C PRO A 10 -35.41 -22.44 -3.85
N THR A 11 -35.49 -21.29 -3.19
CA THR A 11 -34.35 -20.39 -2.98
C THR A 11 -34.10 -20.12 -1.50
N LYS A 12 -32.83 -20.07 -1.10
CA LYS A 12 -32.41 -19.56 0.21
C LYS A 12 -31.13 -18.73 0.08
N VAL A 13 -30.80 -17.97 1.12
CA VAL A 13 -29.48 -17.38 1.29
C VAL A 13 -28.58 -18.41 1.99
N TYR A 14 -27.30 -18.42 1.66
CA TYR A 14 -26.30 -19.26 2.29
C TYR A 14 -26.31 -19.08 3.82
N ASP A 15 -26.56 -20.17 4.53
CA ASP A 15 -26.62 -20.26 5.99
C ASP A 15 -25.77 -21.43 6.54
N GLY A 16 -24.96 -22.05 5.68
CA GLY A 16 -24.14 -23.21 6.01
C GLY A 16 -24.89 -24.54 6.14
N THR A 17 -26.20 -24.59 5.83
CA THR A 17 -27.02 -25.81 5.94
C THR A 17 -27.58 -26.26 4.59
N THR A 18 -27.87 -27.57 4.47
CA THR A 18 -28.53 -28.14 3.30
C THR A 18 -30.05 -28.05 3.35
N GLU A 19 -30.66 -27.48 4.41
CA GLU A 19 -32.12 -27.48 4.54
C GLU A 19 -32.79 -26.62 3.47
N ALA A 20 -33.87 -27.15 2.87
CA ALA A 20 -34.71 -26.45 1.91
C ALA A 20 -36.13 -26.27 2.47
N THR A 21 -36.59 -25.02 2.55
CA THR A 21 -37.98 -24.72 2.91
C THR A 21 -38.85 -24.77 1.66
N LEU A 22 -39.78 -25.72 1.61
CA LEU A 22 -40.72 -25.90 0.51
C LEU A 22 -42.08 -25.33 0.91
N THR A 23 -42.59 -24.42 0.10
CA THR A 23 -43.92 -23.82 0.27
C THR A 23 -44.76 -24.07 -0.97
N PRO A 24 -46.09 -23.92 -0.91
CA PRO A 24 -46.94 -24.01 -2.10
C PRO A 24 -46.58 -23.00 -3.21
N ALA A 25 -45.76 -21.98 -2.92
CA ALA A 25 -45.29 -21.02 -3.91
C ALA A 25 -44.10 -21.53 -4.74
N ASN A 26 -43.27 -22.41 -4.18
CA ASN A 26 -42.04 -22.92 -4.82
C ASN A 26 -42.03 -24.45 -5.02
N SER A 27 -43.13 -25.12 -4.70
CA SER A 27 -43.32 -26.55 -4.85
C SER A 27 -44.80 -26.88 -4.97
N SER A 28 -45.12 -28.00 -5.60
CA SER A 28 -46.47 -28.52 -5.70
C SER A 28 -46.52 -30.00 -5.33
N ALA A 29 -47.60 -30.40 -4.68
CA ALA A 29 -47.90 -31.79 -4.37
C ALA A 29 -49.41 -31.98 -4.40
N THR A 30 -49.86 -32.92 -5.21
CA THR A 30 -51.27 -33.23 -5.41
C THR A 30 -51.48 -34.70 -5.13
N LEU A 31 -52.45 -35.00 -4.27
CA LEU A 31 -52.91 -36.34 -3.98
C LEU A 31 -54.32 -36.52 -4.55
N THR A 32 -54.57 -37.63 -5.22
CA THR A 32 -55.87 -37.95 -5.82
C THR A 32 -56.32 -39.36 -5.47
N GLY A 33 -57.63 -39.62 -5.63
CA GLY A 33 -58.28 -40.87 -5.22
C GLY A 33 -58.92 -40.83 -3.83
N PHE A 34 -59.30 -39.63 -3.37
CA PHE A 34 -60.14 -39.47 -2.19
C PHE A 34 -61.60 -39.85 -2.49
N VAL A 35 -62.33 -40.26 -1.46
CA VAL A 35 -63.80 -40.41 -1.52
C VAL A 35 -64.46 -39.04 -1.71
N ASP A 36 -65.61 -38.99 -2.37
CA ASP A 36 -66.34 -37.75 -2.62
C ASP A 36 -66.52 -36.90 -1.35
N GLY A 37 -66.14 -35.62 -1.44
CA GLY A 37 -66.21 -34.66 -0.34
C GLY A 37 -65.02 -34.70 0.63
N GLN A 38 -64.06 -35.60 0.44
CA GLN A 38 -62.81 -35.66 1.20
C GLN A 38 -61.61 -35.20 0.36
N GLY A 39 -60.57 -34.70 1.04
CA GLY A 39 -59.34 -34.33 0.35
C GLY A 39 -58.22 -33.85 1.25
N ALA A 40 -57.06 -33.61 0.64
CA ALA A 40 -55.90 -33.04 1.28
C ALA A 40 -55.24 -32.01 0.37
N THR A 41 -54.85 -30.88 0.95
CA THR A 41 -54.22 -29.75 0.28
C THR A 41 -52.81 -29.57 0.83
N TYR A 42 -51.82 -29.59 -0.05
CA TYR A 42 -50.42 -29.41 0.31
C TYR A 42 -50.18 -28.06 0.98
N THR A 43 -49.47 -28.08 2.12
CA THR A 43 -49.18 -26.89 2.93
C THR A 43 -47.72 -26.46 2.90
N GLY A 44 -46.86 -27.25 2.28
CA GLY A 44 -45.40 -27.08 2.36
C GLY A 44 -44.74 -28.30 3.02
N ALA A 45 -43.42 -28.37 2.92
CA ALA A 45 -42.60 -29.44 3.50
C ALA A 45 -41.17 -28.92 3.76
N THR A 46 -40.33 -29.75 4.35
CA THR A 46 -38.87 -29.55 4.37
C THR A 46 -38.19 -30.54 3.43
N GLY A 47 -37.15 -30.06 2.75
CA GLY A 47 -36.30 -30.86 1.88
C GLY A 47 -34.83 -30.64 2.19
N SER A 48 -33.97 -31.22 1.37
CA SER A 48 -32.53 -31.01 1.44
C SER A 48 -31.97 -30.71 0.05
N TYR A 49 -31.16 -29.65 -0.04
CA TYR A 49 -30.17 -29.45 -1.08
C TYR A 49 -29.09 -30.55 -0.99
N SER A 50 -28.44 -30.88 -2.10
CA SER A 50 -27.33 -31.84 -2.13
C SER A 50 -26.01 -31.29 -1.58
N THR A 51 -25.93 -29.96 -1.42
CA THR A 51 -24.79 -29.24 -0.83
C THR A 51 -25.28 -28.00 -0.10
N ALA A 52 -24.53 -27.54 0.91
CA ALA A 52 -24.79 -26.30 1.61
C ALA A 52 -24.20 -25.07 0.89
N ASN A 53 -23.33 -25.28 -0.11
CA ASN A 53 -22.63 -24.19 -0.80
C ASN A 53 -23.56 -23.37 -1.70
N ALA A 54 -23.26 -22.08 -1.83
CA ALA A 54 -23.97 -21.20 -2.75
C ALA A 54 -23.81 -21.66 -4.20
N GLY A 55 -24.87 -21.51 -4.99
CA GLY A 55 -24.92 -21.94 -6.38
C GLY A 55 -26.34 -22.07 -6.92
N THR A 56 -26.45 -22.24 -8.23
CA THR A 56 -27.72 -22.48 -8.94
C THR A 56 -27.78 -23.93 -9.42
N GLY A 57 -28.99 -24.44 -9.69
CA GLY A 57 -29.15 -25.80 -10.22
C GLY A 57 -28.81 -26.90 -9.21
N ILE A 58 -28.76 -26.58 -7.91
CA ILE A 58 -28.42 -27.53 -6.85
C ILE A 58 -29.57 -28.51 -6.72
N SER A 59 -29.28 -29.81 -6.73
CA SER A 59 -30.31 -30.85 -6.57
C SER A 59 -31.01 -30.70 -5.22
N VAL A 60 -32.35 -30.75 -5.23
CA VAL A 60 -33.21 -30.70 -4.04
C VAL A 60 -34.10 -31.93 -4.03
N SER A 61 -34.21 -32.56 -2.87
CA SER A 61 -35.12 -33.69 -2.65
C SER A 61 -35.91 -33.52 -1.35
N ALA A 62 -37.14 -34.01 -1.34
CA ALA A 62 -37.98 -34.07 -0.14
C ALA A 62 -38.83 -35.35 -0.16
N THR A 63 -39.04 -35.93 1.01
CA THR A 63 -40.01 -37.02 1.21
C THR A 63 -41.15 -36.46 2.04
N LEU A 64 -42.36 -36.51 1.50
CA LEU A 64 -43.54 -35.92 2.12
C LEU A 64 -44.23 -36.94 3.01
N GLY A 65 -44.71 -36.46 4.15
CA GLY A 65 -45.57 -37.18 5.07
C GLY A 65 -46.98 -36.60 5.09
N THR A 66 -47.86 -37.24 5.87
CA THR A 66 -49.24 -36.77 6.08
C THR A 66 -49.32 -35.40 6.76
N GLY A 67 -48.25 -34.97 7.44
CA GLY A 67 -48.15 -33.66 8.08
C GLY A 67 -47.94 -32.48 7.11
N ASP A 68 -47.56 -32.76 5.86
CA ASP A 68 -47.32 -31.75 4.83
C ASP A 68 -48.60 -31.35 4.08
N PHE A 69 -49.75 -31.82 4.56
CA PHE A 69 -51.05 -31.58 3.97
C PHE A 69 -52.08 -31.20 5.04
N SER A 70 -52.90 -30.21 4.72
CA SER A 70 -54.14 -29.91 5.42
C SER A 70 -55.28 -30.76 4.87
N THR A 71 -56.11 -31.35 5.72
CA THR A 71 -57.15 -32.31 5.30
C THR A 71 -58.54 -31.74 5.51
N PHE A 72 -59.49 -32.13 4.65
CA PHE A 72 -60.89 -31.72 4.76
C PHE A 72 -61.85 -32.87 4.42
N GLY A 73 -63.11 -32.71 4.82
CA GLY A 73 -64.19 -33.67 4.61
C GLY A 73 -64.55 -34.44 5.89
N ASN A 74 -65.85 -34.72 6.05
CA ASN A 74 -66.37 -35.43 7.22
C ASN A 74 -65.85 -36.89 7.23
N GLY A 75 -65.40 -37.36 8.40
CA GLY A 75 -64.88 -38.72 8.57
C GLY A 75 -63.52 -38.97 7.91
N PHE A 76 -62.79 -37.92 7.50
CA PHE A 76 -61.45 -38.07 6.95
C PHE A 76 -60.49 -38.64 8.00
N SER A 77 -59.76 -39.69 7.62
CA SER A 77 -58.60 -40.18 8.36
C SER A 77 -57.58 -40.72 7.35
N TRP A 78 -56.29 -40.41 7.54
CA TRP A 78 -55.21 -40.97 6.73
C TRP A 78 -55.18 -42.50 6.77
N SER A 79 -55.64 -43.13 7.85
CA SER A 79 -55.74 -44.59 7.98
C SER A 79 -56.72 -45.24 7.00
N ASN A 80 -57.64 -44.47 6.42
CA ASN A 80 -58.63 -44.97 5.47
C ASN A 80 -58.06 -45.11 4.05
N TYR A 81 -56.84 -44.65 3.82
CA TYR A 81 -56.23 -44.57 2.50
C TYR A 81 -54.87 -45.26 2.44
N ALA A 82 -54.64 -46.05 1.39
CA ALA A 82 -53.30 -46.51 1.05
C ALA A 82 -52.51 -45.37 0.38
N LEU A 83 -51.50 -44.86 1.08
CA LEU A 83 -50.65 -43.76 0.63
C LEU A 83 -49.57 -44.25 -0.35
N PRO A 84 -49.38 -43.58 -1.50
CA PRO A 84 -48.22 -43.83 -2.36
C PRO A 84 -46.94 -43.28 -1.72
N ASN A 85 -45.78 -43.60 -2.31
CA ASN A 85 -44.55 -42.88 -2.01
C ASN A 85 -44.66 -41.44 -2.53
N MET A 86 -44.47 -40.46 -1.65
CA MET A 86 -44.62 -39.03 -1.98
C MET A 86 -43.25 -38.37 -1.91
N THR A 87 -42.57 -38.24 -3.04
CA THR A 87 -41.25 -37.63 -3.11
C THR A 87 -41.22 -36.50 -4.11
N LEU A 88 -40.60 -35.39 -3.73
CA LEU A 88 -40.29 -34.28 -4.63
C LEU A 88 -38.80 -34.34 -5.01
N SER A 89 -38.51 -34.08 -6.28
CA SER A 89 -37.14 -33.94 -6.79
C SER A 89 -37.09 -32.82 -7.81
N GLY A 90 -36.00 -32.07 -7.80
CA GLY A 90 -35.77 -30.98 -8.75
C GLY A 90 -34.48 -30.24 -8.42
N THR A 91 -34.39 -28.99 -8.85
CA THR A 91 -33.26 -28.11 -8.56
C THR A 91 -33.71 -26.86 -7.84
N GLY A 92 -32.82 -26.28 -7.04
CA GLY A 92 -32.99 -25.00 -6.37
C GLY A 92 -31.75 -24.12 -6.48
N THR A 93 -31.79 -22.99 -5.78
CA THR A 93 -30.70 -22.01 -5.75
C THR A 93 -30.37 -21.60 -4.31
N ILE A 94 -29.08 -21.58 -3.97
CA ILE A 94 -28.57 -20.98 -2.73
C ILE A 94 -27.82 -19.72 -3.14
N SER A 95 -28.36 -18.54 -2.82
CA SER A 95 -27.70 -17.26 -3.08
C SER A 95 -26.58 -17.03 -2.06
N PRO A 96 -25.43 -16.45 -2.46
CA PRO A 96 -24.37 -16.10 -1.51
C PRO A 96 -24.85 -15.18 -0.39
N ALA A 97 -24.32 -15.36 0.81
CA ALA A 97 -24.55 -14.44 1.93
C ALA A 97 -23.79 -13.13 1.69
N ILE A 98 -24.40 -11.98 2.00
CA ILE A 98 -23.79 -10.67 1.73
C ILE A 98 -22.84 -10.32 2.87
N LEU A 99 -21.59 -10.00 2.53
CA LEU A 99 -20.65 -9.44 3.48
C LEU A 99 -20.66 -7.90 3.43
N SER A 100 -20.41 -7.29 4.58
CA SER A 100 -20.19 -5.86 4.72
C SER A 100 -18.74 -5.59 5.09
N PHE A 101 -18.19 -4.48 4.60
CA PHE A 101 -16.80 -4.09 4.80
C PHE A 101 -16.68 -2.77 5.54
N THR A 102 -15.74 -2.72 6.49
CA THR A 102 -15.26 -1.50 7.11
C THR A 102 -13.75 -1.55 7.20
N GLY A 103 -13.08 -0.41 7.01
CA GLY A 103 -11.63 -0.36 7.07
C GLY A 103 -11.10 1.05 7.22
N SER A 104 -9.84 1.16 7.62
CA SER A 104 -9.15 2.44 7.81
C SER A 104 -7.65 2.30 7.65
N LEU A 105 -6.98 3.43 7.39
CA LEU A 105 -5.52 3.56 7.47
C LEU A 105 -5.14 4.34 8.74
N SER A 106 -4.00 4.00 9.32
CA SER A 106 -3.41 4.64 10.50
C SER A 106 -1.99 5.11 10.19
N ASN A 107 -1.87 6.03 9.22
CA ASN A 107 -0.61 6.65 8.79
C ASN A 107 0.52 5.62 8.53
N PRO A 108 0.43 4.80 7.47
CA PRO A 108 1.55 3.97 7.06
C PRO A 108 2.79 4.82 6.79
N THR A 109 3.95 4.34 7.22
CA THR A 109 5.22 5.05 7.09
C THR A 109 6.26 4.22 6.36
N LYS A 110 7.12 4.89 5.59
CA LYS A 110 8.32 4.32 4.97
C LYS A 110 9.42 5.37 4.88
N VAL A 111 10.65 4.93 4.67
CA VAL A 111 11.76 5.81 4.25
C VAL A 111 11.72 5.93 2.73
N TYR A 112 12.12 7.09 2.21
CA TYR A 112 12.23 7.34 0.78
C TYR A 112 13.10 6.27 0.11
N ASP A 113 12.50 5.57 -0.84
CA ASP A 113 13.10 4.49 -1.64
C ASP A 113 12.85 4.70 -3.14
N GLY A 114 12.32 5.87 -3.53
CA GLY A 114 11.97 6.19 -4.90
C GLY A 114 10.69 5.53 -5.43
N THR A 115 9.93 4.79 -4.60
CA THR A 115 8.70 4.09 -5.03
C THR A 115 7.45 4.62 -4.33
N THR A 116 6.30 4.44 -4.97
CA THR A 116 4.98 4.75 -4.41
C THR A 116 4.40 3.62 -3.57
N GLU A 117 5.08 2.48 -3.43
CA GLU A 117 4.51 1.32 -2.73
C GLU A 117 4.32 1.60 -1.23
N ALA A 118 3.14 1.23 -0.70
CA ALA A 118 2.83 1.29 0.72
C ALA A 118 2.61 -0.11 1.29
N THR A 119 3.42 -0.49 2.29
CA THR A 119 3.20 -1.74 3.03
C THR A 119 2.16 -1.54 4.12
N LEU A 120 1.02 -2.22 3.99
CA LEU A 120 -0.07 -2.16 4.95
C LEU A 120 -0.05 -3.42 5.81
N THR A 121 -0.02 -3.22 7.11
CA THR A 121 -0.03 -4.29 8.12
C THR A 121 -1.20 -4.06 9.08
N PRO A 122 -1.61 -5.07 9.87
CA PRO A 122 -2.61 -4.87 10.91
C PRO A 122 -2.22 -3.82 11.97
N ALA A 123 -0.95 -3.40 12.04
CA ALA A 123 -0.48 -2.35 12.95
C ALA A 123 -0.73 -0.92 12.42
N ASN A 124 -0.85 -0.73 11.11
CA ASN A 124 -1.02 0.59 10.48
C ASN A 124 -2.27 0.70 9.59
N SER A 125 -3.11 -0.35 9.57
CA SER A 125 -4.35 -0.42 8.81
C SER A 125 -5.30 -1.42 9.44
N SER A 126 -6.60 -1.24 9.21
CA SER A 126 -7.64 -2.18 9.63
C SER A 126 -8.59 -2.49 8.47
N ALA A 127 -9.04 -3.73 8.42
CA ALA A 127 -10.04 -4.20 7.48
C ALA A 127 -10.86 -5.31 8.14
N THR A 128 -12.17 -5.10 8.20
CA THR A 128 -13.11 -5.97 8.90
C THR A 128 -14.26 -6.30 7.96
N LEU A 129 -14.50 -7.60 7.81
CA LEU A 129 -15.68 -8.14 7.15
C LEU A 129 -16.67 -8.64 8.19
N THR A 130 -17.95 -8.35 7.99
CA THR A 130 -19.06 -8.84 8.83
C THR A 130 -20.15 -9.45 7.96
N GLY A 131 -21.05 -10.24 8.57
CA GLY A 131 -22.11 -10.97 7.85
C GLY A 131 -21.77 -12.42 7.52
N PHE A 132 -20.72 -12.98 8.14
CA PHE A 132 -20.42 -14.39 8.02
C PHE A 132 -21.49 -15.26 8.70
N VAL A 133 -21.68 -16.47 8.19
CA VAL A 133 -22.43 -17.53 8.88
C VAL A 133 -21.72 -17.88 10.18
N ASP A 134 -22.48 -18.22 11.23
CA ASP A 134 -21.95 -18.52 12.55
C ASP A 134 -20.78 -19.53 12.51
N GLY A 135 -19.69 -19.17 13.19
CA GLY A 135 -18.47 -19.98 13.24
C GLY A 135 -17.55 -19.87 12.02
N GLN A 136 -17.94 -19.12 10.98
CA GLN A 136 -17.10 -18.77 9.83
C GLN A 136 -16.57 -17.34 9.94
N GLY A 137 -15.43 -17.06 9.30
CA GLY A 137 -14.91 -15.70 9.26
C GLY A 137 -13.60 -15.55 8.50
N ALA A 138 -13.15 -14.30 8.45
CA ALA A 138 -11.90 -13.90 7.85
C ALA A 138 -11.21 -12.83 8.70
N THR A 139 -9.89 -12.92 8.82
CA THR A 139 -9.04 -12.00 9.57
C THR A 139 -8.02 -11.37 8.64
N TYR A 140 -8.00 -10.04 8.59
CA TYR A 140 -7.08 -9.26 7.78
C TYR A 140 -5.61 -9.52 8.15
N THR A 141 -4.78 -9.78 7.14
CA THR A 141 -3.36 -10.10 7.32
C THR A 141 -2.41 -9.00 6.89
N GLY A 142 -2.93 -7.92 6.31
CA GLY A 142 -2.12 -6.91 5.62
C GLY A 142 -2.41 -6.91 4.12
N ALA A 143 -1.92 -5.88 3.43
CA ALA A 143 -2.08 -5.68 2.01
C ALA A 143 -0.96 -4.78 1.46
N THR A 144 -0.93 -4.60 0.15
CA THR A 144 -0.12 -3.56 -0.50
C THR A 144 -1.01 -2.43 -0.99
N GLY A 145 -0.62 -1.20 -0.71
CA GLY A 145 -1.26 0.01 -1.21
C GLY A 145 -0.30 0.86 -2.03
N SER A 146 -0.71 2.09 -2.33
CA SER A 146 0.13 3.07 -3.00
C SER A 146 -0.05 4.47 -2.43
N TYR A 147 1.06 5.14 -2.19
CA TYR A 147 1.15 6.59 -2.01
C TYR A 147 0.88 7.30 -3.35
N SER A 148 0.28 8.49 -3.32
CA SER A 148 0.05 9.30 -4.53
C SER A 148 1.33 9.88 -5.15
N THR A 149 2.44 9.83 -4.43
CA THR A 149 3.77 10.27 -4.87
C THR A 149 4.85 9.45 -4.17
N ALA A 150 6.00 9.29 -4.82
CA ALA A 150 7.18 8.66 -4.23
C ALA A 150 7.99 9.63 -3.35
N ASN A 151 7.74 10.94 -3.43
CA ASN A 151 8.54 11.95 -2.72
C ASN A 151 8.32 11.93 -1.22
N ALA A 152 9.36 12.28 -0.46
CA ALA A 152 9.27 12.41 0.99
C ALA A 152 8.29 13.53 1.39
N GLY A 153 7.55 13.30 2.47
CA GLY A 153 6.55 14.21 2.98
C GLY A 153 5.56 13.53 3.93
N THR A 154 4.72 14.35 4.55
CA THR A 154 3.64 13.93 5.45
C THR A 154 2.29 14.19 4.82
N GLY A 155 1.25 13.44 5.21
CA GLY A 155 -0.11 13.68 4.71
C GLY A 155 -0.30 13.25 3.26
N ILE A 156 0.58 12.39 2.74
CA ILE A 156 0.52 11.89 1.37
C ILE A 156 -0.67 10.94 1.27
N SER A 157 -1.55 11.12 0.28
CA SER A 157 -2.70 10.24 0.07
C SER A 157 -2.23 8.81 -0.17
N VAL A 158 -2.88 7.85 0.49
CA VAL A 158 -2.65 6.41 0.33
C VAL A 158 -3.97 5.73 -0.01
N SER A 159 -3.94 4.83 -0.98
CA SER A 159 -5.08 3.97 -1.31
C SER A 159 -4.65 2.50 -1.46
N ALA A 160 -5.59 1.60 -1.19
CA ALA A 160 -5.44 0.17 -1.48
C ALA A 160 -6.79 -0.44 -1.84
N THR A 161 -6.77 -1.41 -2.75
CA THR A 161 -7.92 -2.27 -3.05
C THR A 161 -7.59 -3.66 -2.54
N LEU A 162 -8.46 -4.20 -1.69
CA LEU A 162 -8.24 -5.47 -1.02
C LEU A 162 -8.92 -6.59 -1.80
N GLY A 163 -8.27 -7.75 -1.80
CA GLY A 163 -8.78 -9.00 -2.31
C GLY A 163 -8.89 -10.06 -1.23
N THR A 164 -9.37 -11.23 -1.62
CA THR A 164 -9.49 -12.39 -0.71
C THR A 164 -8.14 -12.89 -0.19
N GLY A 165 -7.04 -12.58 -0.88
CA GLY A 165 -5.67 -12.92 -0.48
C GLY A 165 -5.13 -12.08 0.69
N ASP A 166 -5.78 -10.96 1.02
CA ASP A 166 -5.40 -10.09 2.14
C ASP A 166 -6.02 -10.52 3.47
N PHE A 167 -6.69 -11.68 3.47
CA PHE A 167 -7.36 -12.25 4.63
C PHE A 167 -7.01 -13.72 4.81
N SER A 168 -6.74 -14.11 6.05
CA SER A 168 -6.77 -15.50 6.50
C SER A 168 -8.21 -15.90 6.84
N THR A 169 -8.64 -17.09 6.46
CA THR A 169 -10.02 -17.54 6.62
C THR A 169 -10.12 -18.70 7.61
N PHE A 170 -11.28 -18.83 8.26
CA PHE A 170 -11.54 -19.89 9.23
C PHE A 170 -13.02 -20.31 9.23
N GLY A 171 -13.27 -21.45 9.87
CA GLY A 171 -14.60 -22.06 9.98
C GLY A 171 -14.82 -23.19 8.99
N ASN A 172 -15.52 -24.23 9.43
CA ASN A 172 -15.81 -25.39 8.60
C ASN A 172 -16.79 -25.02 7.47
N GLY A 173 -16.57 -25.53 6.26
CA GLY A 173 -17.40 -25.25 5.09
C GLY A 173 -17.24 -23.83 4.54
N PHE A 174 -16.26 -23.05 5.01
CA PHE A 174 -16.00 -21.72 4.47
C PHE A 174 -15.51 -21.82 3.01
N SER A 175 -16.11 -21.01 2.14
CA SER A 175 -15.60 -20.72 0.80
C SER A 175 -15.98 -19.30 0.44
N TRP A 176 -15.07 -18.54 -0.18
CA TRP A 176 -15.38 -17.20 -0.70
C TRP A 176 -16.52 -17.21 -1.72
N SER A 177 -16.76 -18.33 -2.43
CA SER A 177 -17.89 -18.48 -3.34
C SER A 177 -19.25 -18.47 -2.64
N ASN A 178 -19.29 -18.76 -1.33
CA ASN A 178 -20.52 -18.76 -0.54
C ASN A 178 -20.93 -17.35 -0.09
N TYR A 179 -20.09 -16.35 -0.37
CA TYR A 179 -20.28 -14.98 0.06
C TYR A 179 -20.23 -14.00 -1.11
N ALA A 180 -21.13 -13.03 -1.12
CA ALA A 180 -21.06 -11.88 -2.01
C ALA A 180 -20.15 -10.83 -1.36
N LEU A 181 -19.01 -10.54 -2.00
CA LEU A 181 -18.03 -9.60 -1.48
C LEU A 181 -18.42 -8.15 -1.80
N PRO A 182 -18.32 -7.24 -0.82
CA PRO A 182 -18.44 -5.81 -1.07
C PRO A 182 -17.18 -5.28 -1.78
N ASN A 183 -17.23 -4.02 -2.23
CA ASN A 183 -16.02 -3.32 -2.61
C ASN A 183 -15.17 -3.04 -1.35
N MET A 184 -13.95 -3.56 -1.31
CA MET A 184 -13.04 -3.43 -0.17
C MET A 184 -11.90 -2.49 -0.54
N THR A 185 -12.02 -1.22 -0.15
CA THR A 185 -11.00 -0.20 -0.42
C THR A 185 -10.61 0.52 0.85
N LEU A 186 -9.31 0.72 1.04
CA LEU A 186 -8.76 1.58 2.08
C LEU A 186 -8.31 2.89 1.47
N SER A 187 -8.57 3.98 2.18
CA SER A 187 -8.07 5.31 1.83
C SER A 187 -7.72 6.08 3.10
N GLY A 188 -6.76 6.99 2.96
CA GLY A 188 -6.25 7.79 4.07
C GLY A 188 -4.97 8.50 3.68
N THR A 189 -4.19 8.88 4.68
CA THR A 189 -2.88 9.52 4.48
C THR A 189 -1.77 8.71 5.13
N GLY A 190 -0.55 8.91 4.65
CA GLY A 190 0.67 8.31 5.17
C GLY A 190 1.84 9.29 5.16
N THR A 191 3.01 8.80 5.55
CA THR A 191 4.25 9.59 5.64
C THR A 191 5.41 8.85 4.97
N ILE A 192 6.15 9.55 4.12
CA ILE A 192 7.44 9.09 3.58
C ILE A 192 8.53 9.95 4.22
N SER A 193 9.35 9.37 5.08
CA SER A 193 10.48 10.07 5.70
C SER A 193 11.65 10.19 4.71
N PRO A 194 12.38 11.32 4.68
CA PRO A 194 13.57 11.45 3.84
C PRO A 194 14.61 10.36 4.12
N ALA A 195 15.31 9.89 3.09
CA ALA A 195 16.45 9.00 3.24
C ALA A 195 17.65 9.75 3.82
N ILE A 196 18.39 9.14 4.74
CA ILE A 196 19.50 9.82 5.42
C ILE A 196 20.75 9.75 4.54
N LEU A 197 21.34 10.91 4.25
CA LEU A 197 22.66 10.98 3.62
C LEU A 197 23.76 11.08 4.68
N SER A 198 24.90 10.48 4.37
CA SER A 198 26.14 10.62 5.13
C SER A 198 27.15 11.42 4.33
N PHE A 199 27.99 12.20 5.01
CA PHE A 199 28.97 13.08 4.39
C PHE A 199 30.39 12.73 4.84
N THR A 200 31.30 12.70 3.88
CA THR A 200 32.74 12.67 4.11
C THR A 200 33.41 13.68 3.20
N GLY A 201 34.37 14.44 3.70
CA GLY A 201 35.11 15.39 2.89
C GLY A 201 36.46 15.76 3.49
N SER A 202 37.31 16.37 2.66
CA SER A 202 38.65 16.80 3.05
C SER A 202 39.15 17.96 2.20
N LEU A 203 40.14 18.69 2.71
CA LEU A 203 40.89 19.69 1.95
C LEU A 203 42.28 19.14 1.60
N SER A 204 42.75 19.46 0.39
CA SER A 204 44.06 19.09 -0.14
C SER A 204 44.90 20.34 -0.45
N ASN A 205 45.18 21.13 0.60
CA ASN A 205 45.96 22.37 0.53
C ASN A 205 45.54 23.32 -0.61
N PRO A 206 44.35 23.96 -0.53
CA PRO A 206 43.99 25.01 -1.48
C PRO A 206 45.05 26.13 -1.47
N THR A 207 45.33 26.70 -2.64
CA THR A 207 46.35 27.73 -2.80
C THR A 207 45.80 28.96 -3.52
N LYS A 208 46.20 30.16 -3.10
CA LYS A 208 45.95 31.41 -3.83
C LYS A 208 47.17 32.35 -3.76
N VAL A 209 47.22 33.33 -4.65
CA VAL A 209 48.11 34.48 -4.52
C VAL A 209 47.44 35.53 -3.63
N TYR A 210 48.23 36.24 -2.82
CA TYR A 210 47.75 37.33 -1.98
C TYR A 210 46.97 38.36 -2.81
N ASP A 211 45.72 38.57 -2.44
CA ASP A 211 44.77 39.50 -3.06
C ASP A 211 44.07 40.39 -2.01
N GLY A 212 44.51 40.31 -0.74
CA GLY A 212 43.93 41.03 0.38
C GLY A 212 42.61 40.44 0.93
N THR A 213 42.15 39.29 0.44
CA THR A 213 40.91 38.64 0.90
C THR A 213 41.15 37.28 1.55
N THR A 214 40.22 36.86 2.41
CA THR A 214 40.22 35.53 3.04
C THR A 214 39.55 34.46 2.18
N GLU A 215 39.04 34.79 1.00
CA GLU A 215 38.28 33.83 0.19
C GLU A 215 39.16 32.67 -0.30
N ALA A 216 38.65 31.44 -0.13
CA ALA A 216 39.27 30.22 -0.65
C ALA A 216 38.41 29.61 -1.75
N THR A 217 38.95 29.49 -2.96
CA THR A 217 38.30 28.75 -4.05
C THR A 217 38.58 27.26 -3.90
N LEU A 218 37.54 26.49 -3.64
CA LEU A 218 37.61 25.04 -3.51
C LEU A 218 37.11 24.39 -4.80
N THR A 219 37.93 23.52 -5.37
CA THR A 219 37.61 22.77 -6.58
C THR A 219 37.78 21.27 -6.29
N PRO A 220 37.24 20.38 -7.13
CA PRO A 220 37.47 18.94 -7.00
C PRO A 220 38.95 18.53 -7.06
N ALA A 221 39.85 19.42 -7.51
CA ALA A 221 41.29 19.17 -7.55
C ALA A 221 42.01 19.44 -6.21
N ASN A 222 41.44 20.29 -5.34
CA ASN A 222 42.06 20.69 -4.07
C ASN A 222 41.17 20.41 -2.84
N SER A 223 40.04 19.75 -3.05
CA SER A 223 39.10 19.36 -2.01
C SER A 223 38.24 18.19 -2.48
N SER A 224 37.75 17.40 -1.53
CA SER A 224 36.80 16.31 -1.79
C SER A 224 35.58 16.44 -0.89
N ALA A 225 34.42 16.11 -1.45
CA ALA A 225 33.17 16.00 -0.73
C ALA A 225 32.37 14.85 -1.36
N THR A 226 31.93 13.91 -0.53
CA THR A 226 31.20 12.73 -0.96
C THR A 226 29.99 12.56 -0.07
N LEU A 227 28.85 12.39 -0.72
CA LEU A 227 27.60 12.00 -0.09
C LEU A 227 27.31 10.54 -0.42
N THR A 228 26.87 9.78 0.58
CA THR A 228 26.45 8.38 0.42
C THR A 228 25.09 8.16 1.06
N GLY A 229 24.39 7.08 0.67
CA GLY A 229 23.04 6.77 1.15
C GLY A 229 21.92 7.19 0.19
N PHE A 230 22.26 7.50 -1.06
CA PHE A 230 21.26 7.73 -2.10
C PHE A 230 20.49 6.45 -2.43
N VAL A 231 19.23 6.61 -2.84
CA VAL A 231 18.46 5.54 -3.48
C VAL A 231 19.14 5.11 -4.77
N ASP A 232 19.06 3.83 -5.12
CA ASP A 232 19.69 3.25 -6.29
C ASP A 232 19.43 4.06 -7.58
N GLY A 233 20.50 4.38 -8.31
CA GLY A 233 20.45 5.17 -9.53
C GLY A 233 20.36 6.68 -9.35
N GLN A 234 20.29 7.16 -8.10
CA GLN A 234 20.36 8.58 -7.76
C GLN A 234 21.72 8.95 -7.15
N GLY A 235 22.08 10.23 -7.24
CA GLY A 235 23.30 10.71 -6.59
C GLY A 235 23.61 12.17 -6.81
N ALA A 236 24.70 12.59 -6.18
CA ALA A 236 25.24 13.94 -6.29
C ALA A 236 26.78 13.91 -6.36
N THR A 237 27.33 14.71 -7.26
CA THR A 237 28.77 14.83 -7.52
C THR A 237 29.24 16.23 -7.16
N TYR A 238 30.24 16.34 -6.29
CA TYR A 238 30.82 17.60 -5.85
C TYR A 238 31.42 18.40 -7.02
N THR A 239 31.07 19.68 -7.11
CA THR A 239 31.51 20.58 -8.20
C THR A 239 32.51 21.64 -7.77
N GLY A 240 32.80 21.74 -6.47
CA GLY A 240 33.54 22.85 -5.89
C GLY A 240 32.67 23.65 -4.93
N ALA A 241 33.30 24.52 -4.15
CA ALA A 241 32.65 25.39 -3.18
C ALA A 241 33.50 26.64 -2.94
N THR A 242 32.99 27.57 -2.15
CA THR A 242 33.78 28.66 -1.58
C THR A 242 33.98 28.42 -0.08
N GLY A 243 35.20 28.69 0.38
CA GLY A 243 35.59 28.62 1.79
C GLY A 243 36.26 29.90 2.24
N SER A 244 36.87 29.87 3.42
CA SER A 244 37.63 30.99 3.94
C SER A 244 38.90 30.54 4.65
N TYR A 245 40.01 31.22 4.35
CA TYR A 245 41.22 31.23 5.15
C TYR A 245 40.99 32.01 6.45
N SER A 246 41.67 31.62 7.53
CA SER A 246 41.59 32.34 8.81
C SER A 246 42.26 33.72 8.79
N THR A 247 43.04 34.03 7.75
CA THR A 247 43.69 35.33 7.53
C THR A 247 43.89 35.58 6.03
N ALA A 248 43.95 36.85 5.62
CA ALA A 248 44.29 37.24 4.25
C ALA A 248 45.80 37.25 3.99
N ASN A 249 46.64 37.18 5.05
CA ASN A 249 48.09 37.32 4.93
C ASN A 249 48.73 36.11 4.24
N ALA A 250 49.81 36.36 3.48
CA ALA A 250 50.60 35.31 2.87
C ALA A 250 51.23 34.38 3.93
N GLY A 251 51.25 33.07 3.65
CA GLY A 251 51.76 32.04 4.55
C GLY A 251 51.31 30.63 4.16
N THR A 252 51.91 29.62 4.77
CA THR A 252 51.56 28.19 4.62
C THR A 252 50.88 27.68 5.89
N GLY A 253 50.06 26.63 5.78
CA GLY A 253 49.41 26.03 6.95
C GLY A 253 48.29 26.89 7.53
N ILE A 254 47.75 27.83 6.74
CA ILE A 254 46.67 28.71 7.17
C ILE A 254 45.38 27.88 7.25
N SER A 255 44.67 27.95 8.38
CA SER A 255 43.41 27.22 8.55
C SER A 255 42.39 27.64 7.49
N VAL A 256 41.74 26.67 6.88
CA VAL A 256 40.67 26.86 5.89
C VAL A 256 39.43 26.09 6.36
N SER A 257 38.27 26.73 6.26
CA SER A 257 36.98 26.11 6.53
C SER A 257 35.97 26.45 5.45
N ALA A 258 35.07 25.51 5.16
CA ALA A 258 33.91 25.73 4.30
C ALA A 258 32.69 24.98 4.84
N THR A 259 31.50 25.56 4.66
CA THR A 259 30.22 24.88 4.88
C THR A 259 29.58 24.70 3.52
N LEU A 260 29.28 23.46 3.16
CA LEU A 260 28.74 23.11 1.86
C LEU A 260 27.20 23.13 1.91
N GLY A 261 26.60 23.54 0.81
CA GLY A 261 25.18 23.45 0.55
C GLY A 261 24.87 22.58 -0.67
N THR A 262 23.60 22.43 -0.98
CA THR A 262 23.13 21.65 -2.14
C THR A 262 23.59 22.24 -3.48
N GLY A 263 23.97 23.52 -3.52
CA GLY A 263 24.51 24.21 -4.70
C GLY A 263 25.94 23.81 -5.06
N ASP A 264 26.67 23.18 -4.15
CA ASP A 264 28.06 22.73 -4.35
C ASP A 264 28.14 21.33 -5.00
N PHE A 265 26.99 20.78 -5.41
CA PHE A 265 26.87 19.48 -6.02
C PHE A 265 26.01 19.54 -7.29
N SER A 266 26.46 18.81 -8.31
CA SER A 266 25.63 18.45 -9.47
C SER A 266 24.88 17.16 -9.17
N THR A 267 23.59 17.09 -9.49
CA THR A 267 22.73 15.96 -9.10
C THR A 267 22.31 15.16 -10.32
N PHE A 268 22.02 13.87 -10.13
CA PHE A 268 21.57 12.97 -11.18
C PHE A 268 20.61 11.90 -10.64
N GLY A 269 19.92 11.24 -11.57
CA GLY A 269 18.93 10.20 -11.28
C GLY A 269 17.51 10.69 -11.44
N ASN A 270 16.63 9.80 -11.93
CA ASN A 270 15.21 10.12 -12.12
C ASN A 270 14.52 10.29 -10.76
N GLY A 271 13.65 11.29 -10.64
CA GLY A 271 12.90 11.55 -9.41
C GLY A 271 13.73 12.10 -8.25
N PHE A 272 15.00 12.46 -8.49
CA PHE A 272 15.86 13.07 -7.48
C PHE A 272 15.30 14.43 -7.04
N SER A 273 15.23 14.64 -5.74
CA SER A 273 15.01 15.95 -5.12
C SER A 273 15.72 15.98 -3.77
N TRP A 274 16.37 17.09 -3.44
CA TRP A 274 17.00 17.27 -2.12
C TRP A 274 16.00 17.16 -0.98
N SER A 275 14.71 17.46 -1.20
CA SER A 275 13.66 17.27 -0.19
C SER A 275 13.43 15.80 0.19
N ASN A 276 13.83 14.87 -0.68
CA ASN A 276 13.70 13.43 -0.44
C ASN A 276 14.82 12.88 0.45
N TYR A 277 15.80 13.71 0.80
CA TYR A 277 16.97 13.33 1.56
C TYR A 277 17.17 14.22 2.79
N ALA A 278 17.45 13.60 3.93
CA ALA A 278 17.91 14.31 5.11
C ALA A 278 19.42 14.59 4.96
N LEU A 279 19.75 15.88 4.84
CA LEU A 279 21.13 16.32 4.66
C LEU A 279 21.91 16.29 6.00
N PRO A 280 23.13 15.72 6.01
CA PRO A 280 24.02 15.84 7.16
C PRO A 280 24.61 17.26 7.23
N ASN A 281 25.29 17.57 8.33
CA ASN A 281 26.17 18.73 8.36
C ASN A 281 27.37 18.49 7.44
N MET A 282 27.55 19.34 6.43
CA MET A 282 28.61 19.20 5.43
C MET A 282 29.64 20.30 5.61
N THR A 283 30.69 20.03 6.38
CA THR A 283 31.77 20.98 6.62
C THR A 283 33.12 20.41 6.19
N LEU A 284 33.93 21.26 5.57
CA LEU A 284 35.32 20.98 5.27
C LEU A 284 36.20 21.79 6.20
N SER A 285 37.26 21.17 6.70
CA SER A 285 38.30 21.84 7.47
C SER A 285 39.68 21.27 7.12
N GLY A 286 40.69 22.11 7.24
CA GLY A 286 42.06 21.75 6.92
C GLY A 286 42.94 23.00 6.84
N THR A 287 44.05 22.88 6.11
CA THR A 287 44.99 23.99 5.91
C THR A 287 45.21 24.28 4.43
N GLY A 288 45.54 25.52 4.10
CA GLY A 288 45.91 25.97 2.76
C GLY A 288 47.15 26.87 2.75
N THR A 289 47.46 27.43 1.58
CA THR A 289 48.62 28.30 1.36
C THR A 289 48.24 29.57 0.60
N ILE A 290 48.64 30.74 1.13
CA ILE A 290 48.56 32.03 0.42
C ILE A 290 49.99 32.44 0.03
N SER A 291 50.30 32.43 -1.26
CA SER A 291 51.59 32.87 -1.78
C SER A 291 51.67 34.40 -1.79
N PRO A 292 52.80 35.02 -1.44
CA PRO A 292 52.98 36.46 -1.57
C PRO A 292 52.70 36.96 -2.99
N ALA A 293 52.11 38.16 -3.12
CA ALA A 293 52.00 38.82 -4.41
C ALA A 293 53.38 39.35 -4.84
N ALA A 294 53.70 39.21 -6.14
CA ALA A 294 54.93 39.76 -6.68
C ALA A 294 54.84 41.29 -6.72
N LEU A 295 55.83 41.98 -6.15
CA LEU A 295 56.01 43.42 -6.28
C LEU A 295 57.00 43.67 -7.42
N SER A 296 56.54 44.20 -8.55
CA SER A 296 57.42 44.64 -9.62
C SER A 296 57.81 46.10 -9.41
N LEU A 297 59.08 46.35 -9.09
CA LEU A 297 59.65 47.69 -9.07
C LEU A 297 60.20 47.99 -10.47
N SER A 298 59.56 48.90 -11.20
CA SER A 298 60.10 49.43 -12.46
C SER A 298 60.89 50.69 -12.13
N THR A 299 62.21 50.56 -11.95
CA THR A 299 63.09 51.72 -11.81
C THR A 299 63.56 52.16 -13.20
N THR A 300 63.11 53.33 -13.65
CA THR A 300 63.73 54.02 -14.79
C THR A 300 64.55 55.18 -14.27
N GLY A 301 65.88 55.07 -14.36
CA GLY A 301 66.80 56.18 -14.08
C GLY A 301 67.59 56.50 -15.34
N THR A 302 67.55 57.76 -15.79
CA THR A 302 68.48 58.27 -16.79
C THR A 302 69.40 59.29 -16.13
N LYS A 303 70.71 59.18 -16.40
CA LYS A 303 71.71 60.12 -15.90
C LYS A 303 72.37 60.83 -17.06
N VAL A 304 72.40 62.16 -16.98
CA VAL A 304 73.34 62.97 -17.74
C VAL A 304 74.67 62.93 -17.00
N TYR A 305 75.76 62.61 -17.70
CA TYR A 305 77.09 62.44 -17.11
C TYR A 305 77.55 63.71 -16.36
N ASP A 306 77.83 63.59 -15.07
CA ASP A 306 78.23 64.69 -14.16
C ASP A 306 79.52 64.37 -13.36
N GLY A 307 80.19 63.26 -13.67
CA GLY A 307 81.40 62.81 -12.98
C GLY A 307 81.18 62.13 -11.62
N THR A 308 79.94 61.93 -11.18
CA THR A 308 79.61 61.18 -9.95
C THR A 308 79.12 59.77 -10.26
N THR A 309 79.10 58.85 -9.29
CA THR A 309 78.54 57.49 -9.47
C THR A 309 77.09 57.36 -8.99
N SER A 310 76.48 58.44 -8.48
CA SER A 310 75.09 58.43 -8.00
C SER A 310 74.11 58.48 -9.18
N LEU A 311 73.09 57.64 -9.16
CA LEU A 311 71.95 57.63 -10.08
C LEU A 311 70.67 57.61 -9.25
N ASP A 312 69.86 58.66 -9.35
CA ASP A 312 68.54 58.66 -8.74
C ASP A 312 67.60 57.75 -9.56
N LEU A 313 66.99 56.80 -8.87
CA LEU A 313 65.98 55.90 -9.42
C LEU A 313 64.61 56.43 -9.00
N THR A 314 63.69 56.58 -9.95
CA THR A 314 62.25 56.76 -9.69
C THR A 314 61.50 55.49 -10.04
#